data_AF-A0A951E9V8-F1
#
_entry.id   AF-A0A951E9V8-F1
#
_cell.length_a   1.000
_cell.length_b   1.000
_cell.length_c   1.000
_cell.angle_alpha   90.00
_cell.angle_beta   90.00
_cell.angle_gamma   90.00
#
_symmetry.space_group_name_H-M   'P 1'
#
loop_
_entity.id
_entity.type
_entity.pdbx_description
1 polymer ?
#
loop_
_entity_poly.entity_id
_entity_poly.type
_entity_poly.pdbx_seq_one_letter_code
_entity_poly.pdbx_strand_id
1 'polypeptide(L)'
;MSIRAPRSESNAARTGRTEVDAQISGVRDALKVTTRLRRLGYRVKFQAEHKDYACADNSDGDVQAFFRENECLSLYRVIYEIQDKCNTYLISMTTVIMPSEQTAIALRWLLDQGTRGAINLLIPPSGKYRDFPFIHTRASTTRNGATVTAFDLKPVGRTLGSAVLDALLSNTQIALW
;
A
#
# COMPACT_ATOMS: atom_id res chain seq x y z
N MET A 1 29.62 -42.06 11.13
CA MET A 1 29.46 -40.78 10.41
C MET A 1 27.98 -40.47 10.31
N SER A 2 27.50 -39.41 10.96
CA SER A 2 26.11 -38.94 10.82
C SER A 2 26.14 -37.43 10.71
N ILE A 3 25.93 -36.92 9.50
CA ILE A 3 25.87 -35.48 9.21
C ILE A 3 24.43 -35.04 9.46
N ARG A 4 24.19 -34.28 10.54
CA ARG A 4 22.92 -33.59 10.77
C ARG A 4 22.87 -32.37 9.86
N ALA A 5 21.89 -32.33 8.95
CA ALA A 5 21.55 -31.14 8.21
C ALA A 5 20.98 -30.05 9.14
N PRO A 6 21.41 -28.78 9.04
CA PRO A 6 20.76 -27.68 9.76
C PRO A 6 19.42 -27.35 9.09
N ARG A 7 18.32 -27.63 9.81
CA ARG A 7 16.93 -27.38 9.42
C ARG A 7 16.54 -25.92 9.67
N SER A 8 16.11 -25.23 8.61
CA SER A 8 14.83 -24.48 8.49
C SER A 8 14.41 -23.38 9.50
N GLU A 9 15.14 -23.11 10.60
CA GLU A 9 14.71 -22.13 11.61
C GLU A 9 15.07 -20.68 11.23
N SER A 10 16.13 -20.49 10.44
CA SER A 10 16.64 -19.18 10.03
C SER A 10 15.72 -18.44 9.04
N ASN A 11 14.99 -19.16 8.19
CA ASN A 11 14.07 -18.55 7.24
C ASN A 11 12.77 -18.11 7.93
N ALA A 12 12.18 -18.94 8.80
CA ALA A 12 10.94 -18.58 9.50
C ALA A 12 11.10 -17.35 10.41
N ALA A 13 12.23 -17.25 11.12
CA ALA A 13 12.53 -16.08 11.96
C ALA A 13 12.78 -14.80 11.14
N ARG A 14 13.37 -14.93 9.94
CA ARG A 14 13.61 -13.81 9.03
C ARG A 14 12.30 -13.34 8.38
N THR A 15 11.47 -14.27 7.93
CA THR A 15 10.12 -14.00 7.40
C THR A 15 9.24 -13.32 8.45
N GLY A 16 9.24 -13.82 9.69
CA GLY A 16 8.46 -13.23 10.80
C GLY A 16 8.92 -11.83 11.22
N ARG A 17 10.21 -11.49 11.05
CA ARG A 17 10.73 -10.14 11.34
C ARG A 17 10.33 -9.15 10.25
N THR A 18 10.49 -9.53 8.99
CA THR A 18 10.07 -8.68 7.87
C THR A 18 8.56 -8.51 7.80
N GLU A 19 7.82 -9.53 8.22
CA GLU A 19 6.38 -9.46 8.50
C GLU A 19 6.00 -8.28 9.38
N VAL A 20 6.67 -8.18 10.51
CA VAL A 20 6.38 -7.20 11.55
C VAL A 20 6.83 -5.83 11.07
N ASP A 21 7.95 -5.75 10.36
CA ASP A 21 8.46 -4.48 9.81
C ASP A 21 7.51 -3.87 8.76
N ALA A 22 6.91 -4.69 7.90
CA ALA A 22 5.92 -4.26 6.91
C ALA A 22 4.63 -3.75 7.52
N GLN A 23 4.12 -4.50 8.49
CA GLN A 23 2.93 -4.12 9.22
C GLN A 23 3.20 -2.87 10.05
N ILE A 24 4.35 -2.77 10.73
CA ILE A 24 4.72 -1.57 11.48
C ILE A 24 4.90 -0.37 10.54
N SER A 25 5.54 -0.55 9.39
CA SER A 25 5.73 0.53 8.41
C SER A 25 4.39 0.97 7.82
N GLY A 26 3.57 0.02 7.38
CA GLY A 26 2.23 0.28 6.85
C GLY A 26 1.31 0.93 7.88
N VAL A 27 1.26 0.40 9.11
CA VAL A 27 0.49 1.01 10.21
C VAL A 27 1.00 2.41 10.54
N ARG A 28 2.32 2.63 10.54
CA ARG A 28 2.91 3.95 10.81
C ARG A 28 2.57 4.96 9.71
N ASP A 29 2.66 4.55 8.45
CA ASP A 29 2.32 5.41 7.31
C ASP A 29 0.82 5.73 7.29
N ALA A 30 -0.01 4.72 7.55
CA ALA A 30 -1.45 4.91 7.72
C ALA A 30 -1.75 5.85 8.90
N LEU A 31 -1.07 5.69 10.04
CA LEU A 31 -1.24 6.56 11.21
C LEU A 31 -0.87 8.01 10.88
N LYS A 32 0.24 8.24 10.16
CA LYS A 32 0.66 9.58 9.72
C LYS A 32 -0.39 10.21 8.82
N VAL A 33 -0.86 9.48 7.81
CA VAL A 33 -1.87 9.95 6.85
C VAL A 33 -3.19 10.26 7.57
N THR A 34 -3.70 9.31 8.37
CA THR A 34 -4.96 9.47 9.11
C THR A 34 -4.89 10.58 10.16
N THR A 35 -3.77 10.74 10.86
CA THR A 35 -3.57 11.84 11.84
C THR A 35 -3.59 13.20 11.15
N ARG A 36 -2.93 13.33 10.00
CA ARG A 36 -2.92 14.57 9.24
C ARG A 36 -4.32 14.93 8.73
N LEU A 37 -5.04 13.95 8.19
CA LEU A 37 -6.43 14.14 7.75
C LEU A 37 -7.33 14.60 8.90
N ARG A 38 -7.20 14.00 10.09
CA ARG A 38 -7.95 14.44 11.27
C ARG A 38 -7.62 15.87 11.68
N ARG A 39 -6.35 16.29 11.60
CA ARG A 39 -5.94 17.68 11.88
C ARG A 39 -6.53 18.69 10.88
N LEU A 40 -6.80 18.26 9.66
CA LEU A 40 -7.48 19.07 8.64
C LEU A 40 -9.01 19.07 8.80
N GLY A 41 -9.55 18.43 9.85
CA GLY A 41 -10.99 18.40 10.14
C GLY A 41 -11.75 17.21 9.53
N TYR A 42 -11.06 16.30 8.84
CA TYR A 42 -11.70 15.12 8.26
C TYR A 42 -11.96 14.04 9.32
N ARG A 43 -13.10 13.36 9.21
CA ARG A 43 -13.38 12.15 10.00
C ARG A 43 -12.84 10.94 9.25
N VAL A 44 -11.98 10.16 9.91
CA VAL A 44 -11.33 8.99 9.29
C VAL A 44 -11.78 7.71 10.00
N LYS A 45 -12.36 6.79 9.24
CA LYS A 45 -12.87 5.49 9.70
C LYS A 45 -12.15 4.35 8.99
N PHE A 46 -11.58 3.43 9.77
CA PHE A 46 -11.01 2.17 9.27
C PHE A 46 -12.10 1.27 8.69
N GLN A 47 -11.84 0.63 7.55
CA GLN A 47 -12.78 -0.30 6.92
C GLN A 47 -12.25 -1.74 6.93
N ALA A 48 -11.02 -1.94 6.45
CA ALA A 48 -10.40 -3.27 6.37
C ALA A 48 -8.89 -3.16 6.23
N GLU A 49 -8.17 -4.19 6.66
CA GLU A 49 -6.76 -4.41 6.36
C GLU A 49 -6.52 -5.86 5.97
N HIS A 50 -5.48 -6.10 5.19
CA HIS A 50 -5.01 -7.43 4.88
C HIS A 50 -3.51 -7.44 4.68
N LYS A 51 -2.92 -8.60 4.95
CA LYS A 51 -1.49 -8.85 4.87
C LYS A 51 -1.25 -10.08 4.04
N ASP A 52 -0.36 -9.96 3.06
CA ASP A 52 -0.04 -11.00 2.10
C ASP A 52 1.49 -11.09 1.90
N TYR A 53 1.95 -12.20 1.34
CA TYR A 53 3.33 -12.39 0.85
C TYR A 53 3.39 -12.67 -0.64
N ALA A 54 2.29 -13.16 -1.21
CA ALA A 54 2.18 -13.40 -2.64
C ALA A 54 1.80 -12.09 -3.35
N CYS A 55 2.77 -11.17 -3.51
CA CYS A 55 2.53 -9.92 -4.23
C CYS A 55 2.09 -10.17 -5.69
N ALA A 56 2.63 -11.20 -6.33
CA ALA A 56 2.24 -11.60 -7.69
C ALA A 56 0.75 -12.01 -7.78
N ASP A 57 0.22 -12.71 -6.78
CA ASP A 57 -1.20 -13.12 -6.75
C ASP A 57 -2.14 -11.94 -6.49
N ASN A 58 -1.60 -10.86 -5.94
CA ASN A 58 -2.30 -9.64 -5.61
C ASN A 58 -1.92 -8.49 -6.54
N SER A 59 -1.59 -8.76 -7.80
CA SER A 59 -1.30 -7.75 -8.82
C SER A 59 -1.67 -8.24 -10.21
N ASP A 60 -1.62 -7.35 -11.20
CA ASP A 60 -1.84 -7.66 -12.61
C ASP A 60 -0.79 -7.01 -13.53
N GLY A 61 -0.87 -7.35 -14.83
CA GLY A 61 -0.02 -6.77 -15.87
C GLY A 61 1.48 -6.93 -15.61
N ASP A 62 2.23 -5.88 -15.90
CA ASP A 62 3.68 -5.81 -15.71
C ASP A 62 4.05 -5.71 -14.23
N VAL A 63 3.15 -5.24 -13.36
CA VAL A 63 3.38 -5.25 -11.90
C VAL A 63 3.40 -6.69 -11.39
N GLN A 64 2.49 -7.54 -11.88
CA GLN A 64 2.53 -8.97 -11.58
C GLN A 64 3.77 -9.64 -12.15
N ALA A 65 4.15 -9.32 -13.39
CA ALA A 65 5.38 -9.85 -13.98
C ALA A 65 6.62 -9.46 -13.15
N PHE A 66 6.69 -8.21 -12.73
CA PHE A 66 7.75 -7.71 -11.85
C PHE A 66 7.84 -8.49 -10.55
N PHE A 67 6.71 -8.79 -9.88
CA PHE A 67 6.70 -9.56 -8.64
C PHE A 67 7.01 -11.06 -8.83
N ARG A 68 6.80 -11.61 -10.02
CA ARG A 68 7.25 -12.98 -10.33
C ARG A 68 8.77 -13.06 -10.48
N GLU A 69 9.40 -11.97 -10.93
CA GLU A 69 10.86 -11.88 -11.09
C GLU A 69 11.56 -11.36 -9.83
N ASN A 70 10.87 -10.57 -9.02
CA ASN A 70 11.39 -9.91 -7.83
C ASN A 70 10.49 -10.27 -6.64
N GLU A 71 10.94 -11.21 -5.81
CA GLU A 71 10.24 -11.57 -4.58
C GLU A 71 10.02 -10.32 -3.72
N CYS A 72 8.79 -10.07 -3.31
CA CYS A 72 8.51 -9.08 -2.28
C CYS A 72 8.58 -9.76 -0.91
N LEU A 73 9.02 -9.04 0.11
CA LEU A 73 9.09 -9.59 1.46
C LEU A 73 7.74 -9.50 2.18
N SER A 74 6.87 -8.60 1.75
CA SER A 74 5.55 -8.39 2.34
C SER A 74 4.69 -7.44 1.52
N LEU A 75 3.38 -7.64 1.60
CA LEU A 75 2.35 -6.73 1.12
C LEU A 75 1.37 -6.45 2.27
N TYR A 76 1.16 -5.19 2.58
CA TYR A 76 0.14 -4.72 3.52
C TYR A 76 -0.83 -3.80 2.78
N ARG A 77 -2.13 -4.08 2.89
CA ARG A 77 -3.19 -3.30 2.23
C ARG A 77 -4.20 -2.87 3.27
N VAL A 78 -4.67 -1.63 3.20
CA VAL A 78 -5.65 -1.09 4.14
C VAL A 78 -6.58 -0.11 3.45
N ILE A 79 -7.83 -0.05 3.88
CA ILE A 79 -8.84 0.89 3.38
C ILE A 79 -9.35 1.78 4.51
N TYR A 80 -9.38 3.07 4.22
CA TYR A 80 -10.00 4.09 5.05
C TYR A 80 -11.15 4.76 4.31
N GLU A 81 -12.23 5.02 5.04
CA GLU A 81 -13.26 5.98 4.67
C GLU A 81 -12.92 7.32 5.31
N ILE A 82 -12.87 8.36 4.49
CA ILE A 82 -12.63 9.73 4.90
C ILE A 82 -13.90 10.51 4.61
N GLN A 83 -14.44 11.14 5.64
CA GLN A 83 -15.60 11.99 5.52
C GLN A 83 -15.19 13.44 5.76
N ASP A 84 -15.61 14.28 4.83
CA ASP A 84 -15.74 15.72 5.00
C ASP A 84 -17.23 16.08 5.15
N LYS A 85 -17.55 17.33 5.49
CA LYS A 85 -18.91 17.84 5.71
C LYS A 85 -19.93 17.36 4.67
N CYS A 86 -19.56 17.38 3.39
CA CYS A 86 -20.44 16.99 2.28
C CYS A 86 -19.91 15.83 1.44
N ASN A 87 -18.72 15.32 1.74
CA ASN A 87 -18.02 14.40 0.86
C ASN A 87 -17.57 13.15 1.61
N THR A 88 -17.59 12.01 0.94
CA THR A 88 -16.97 10.79 1.44
C THR A 88 -15.98 10.30 0.40
N TYR A 89 -14.82 9.86 0.85
CA TYR A 89 -13.75 9.29 0.02
C TYR A 89 -13.36 7.94 0.60
N LEU A 90 -13.03 7.01 -0.28
CA LEU A 90 -12.26 5.83 0.08
C LEU A 90 -10.82 6.04 -0.32
N ILE A 91 -9.91 5.75 0.61
CA ILE A 91 -8.49 5.58 0.32
C ILE A 91 -8.14 4.14 0.56
N SER A 92 -7.63 3.47 -0.47
CA SER A 92 -6.85 2.25 -0.31
C SER A 92 -5.38 2.65 -0.23
N MET A 93 -4.65 2.08 0.72
CA MET A 93 -3.22 2.24 0.85
C MET A 93 -2.58 0.86 0.80
N THR A 94 -1.51 0.77 0.03
CA THR A 94 -0.74 -0.45 -0.19
C THR A 94 0.71 -0.18 0.16
N THR A 95 1.26 -0.94 1.09
CA THR A 95 2.67 -0.88 1.49
C THR A 95 3.35 -2.19 1.11
N VAL A 96 4.40 -2.11 0.31
CA VAL A 96 5.21 -3.25 -0.12
C VAL A 96 6.62 -3.08 0.42
N ILE A 97 7.17 -4.13 1.03
CA ILE A 97 8.60 -4.21 1.32
C ILE A 97 9.25 -5.09 0.26
N MET A 98 10.26 -4.53 -0.39
CA MET A 98 11.11 -5.21 -1.35
C MET A 98 12.41 -5.69 -0.68
N PRO A 99 13.16 -6.62 -1.28
CA PRO A 99 14.42 -7.10 -0.73
C PRO A 99 15.54 -6.07 -0.81
N SER A 100 15.41 -5.04 -1.65
CA SER A 100 16.41 -3.99 -1.80
C SER A 100 15.80 -2.64 -2.19
N GLU A 101 16.58 -1.57 -1.99
CA GLU A 101 16.21 -0.22 -2.43
C GLU A 101 16.03 -0.14 -3.94
N GLN A 102 16.91 -0.80 -4.69
CA GLN A 102 16.87 -0.80 -6.13
C GLN A 102 15.57 -1.42 -6.66
N THR A 103 15.13 -2.53 -6.07
CA THR A 103 13.86 -3.18 -6.43
C THR A 103 12.65 -2.35 -5.98
N ALA A 104 12.72 -1.65 -4.85
CA ALA A 104 11.69 -0.69 -4.43
C ALA A 104 11.56 0.51 -5.38
N ILE A 105 12.69 1.06 -5.85
CA ILE A 105 12.70 2.17 -6.83
C ILE A 105 12.09 1.71 -8.17
N ALA A 106 12.45 0.51 -8.65
CA ALA A 106 11.91 -0.05 -9.87
C ALA A 106 10.38 -0.28 -9.77
N LEU A 107 9.91 -0.85 -8.66
CA LEU A 107 8.49 -1.04 -8.39
C LEU A 107 7.74 0.30 -8.38
N ARG A 108 8.27 1.32 -7.71
CA ARG A 108 7.67 2.65 -7.72
C ARG A 108 7.56 3.21 -9.13
N TRP A 109 8.63 3.15 -9.91
CA TRP A 109 8.63 3.67 -11.28
C TRP A 109 7.58 2.98 -12.15
N LEU A 110 7.35 1.68 -11.94
CA LEU A 110 6.32 0.92 -12.62
C LEU A 110 4.91 1.36 -12.19
N LEU A 111 4.67 1.51 -10.89
CA LEU A 111 3.38 1.97 -10.36
C LEU A 111 3.07 3.43 -10.73
N ASP A 112 4.08 4.29 -10.81
CA ASP A 112 3.93 5.70 -11.19
C ASP A 112 3.49 5.88 -12.66
N GLN A 113 3.75 4.89 -13.53
CA GLN A 113 3.28 4.91 -14.93
C GLN A 113 1.77 4.67 -15.06
N GLY A 114 1.16 3.95 -14.11
CA GLY A 114 -0.29 3.76 -13.99
C GLY A 114 -1.02 3.03 -15.13
N THR A 115 -0.33 2.65 -16.21
CA THR A 115 -0.94 2.01 -17.40
C THR A 115 -0.52 0.57 -17.63
N ARG A 116 0.49 0.09 -16.89
CA ARG A 116 1.13 -1.20 -17.12
C ARG A 116 0.72 -2.27 -16.11
N GLY A 117 -0.34 -2.02 -15.35
CA GLY A 117 -0.83 -2.88 -14.27
C GLY A 117 -0.76 -2.20 -12.90
N ALA A 118 -1.31 -2.87 -11.90
CA ALA A 118 -1.47 -2.36 -10.54
C ALA A 118 -1.34 -3.47 -9.48
N ILE A 119 -1.28 -3.06 -8.22
CA ILE A 119 -1.50 -3.96 -7.10
C ILE A 119 -3.01 -4.02 -6.86
N ASN A 120 -3.55 -5.25 -6.82
CA ASN A 120 -4.96 -5.50 -6.58
C ASN A 120 -5.37 -4.88 -5.25
N LEU A 121 -6.41 -4.07 -5.32
CA LEU A 121 -6.93 -3.37 -4.17
C LEU A 121 -7.56 -4.35 -3.19
N LEU A 122 -7.44 -4.02 -1.91
CA LEU A 122 -8.24 -4.72 -0.92
C LEU A 122 -9.71 -4.36 -1.19
N ILE A 123 -10.57 -5.36 -1.26
CA ILE A 123 -12.02 -5.18 -1.32
C ILE A 123 -12.57 -5.63 0.02
N PRO A 124 -13.35 -4.79 0.74
CA PRO A 124 -13.98 -5.23 1.99
C PRO A 124 -14.85 -6.46 1.73
N PRO A 125 -14.75 -7.52 2.54
CA PRO A 125 -15.50 -8.77 2.31
C PRO A 125 -17.01 -8.58 2.46
N SER A 126 -17.46 -7.49 3.08
CA SER A 126 -18.86 -7.15 3.26
C SER A 126 -19.05 -5.64 3.42
N GLY A 127 -20.32 -5.21 3.41
CA GLY A 127 -20.70 -3.81 3.64
C GLY A 127 -20.80 -2.97 2.37
N LYS A 128 -21.01 -1.66 2.57
CA LYS A 128 -21.38 -0.70 1.53
C LYS A 128 -20.33 -0.46 0.42
N TYR A 129 -19.15 -1.06 0.55
CA TYR A 129 -18.00 -0.83 -0.32
C TYR A 129 -17.47 -2.09 -1.03
N ARG A 130 -18.12 -3.25 -0.85
CA ARG A 130 -17.67 -4.51 -1.45
C ARG A 130 -17.65 -4.50 -2.99
N ASP A 131 -18.52 -3.71 -3.61
CA ASP A 131 -18.69 -3.65 -5.07
C ASP A 131 -18.15 -2.32 -5.66
N PHE A 132 -17.20 -1.66 -4.97
CA PHE A 132 -16.81 -0.29 -5.30
C PHE A 132 -15.56 -0.25 -6.22
N PRO A 133 -15.68 0.10 -7.51
CA PRO A 133 -14.54 0.06 -8.44
C PRO A 133 -13.65 1.29 -8.28
N PHE A 134 -12.40 1.16 -7.84
CA PHE A 134 -11.45 2.28 -7.74
C PHE A 134 -10.91 2.66 -9.13
N ILE A 135 -10.52 3.93 -9.31
CA ILE A 135 -10.29 4.51 -10.65
C ILE A 135 -8.92 5.19 -10.79
N HIS A 136 -8.19 5.44 -9.70
CA HIS A 136 -6.95 6.20 -9.71
C HIS A 136 -5.93 5.65 -8.71
N THR A 137 -4.74 5.30 -9.22
CA THR A 137 -3.56 4.85 -8.45
C THR A 137 -2.46 5.90 -8.49
N ARG A 138 -1.84 6.19 -7.34
CA ARG A 138 -0.64 7.02 -7.21
C ARG A 138 0.34 6.34 -6.26
N ALA A 139 1.60 6.19 -6.66
CA ALA A 139 2.62 5.57 -5.81
C ALA A 139 3.60 6.58 -5.22
N SER A 140 4.21 6.20 -4.11
CA SER A 140 5.31 6.91 -3.48
C SER A 140 6.29 5.91 -2.86
N THR A 141 7.56 6.28 -2.73
CA THR A 141 8.52 5.51 -1.93
C THR A 141 8.84 6.26 -0.65
N THR A 142 9.07 5.52 0.43
CA THR A 142 9.58 6.11 1.66
C THR A 142 11.12 6.11 1.65
N ARG A 143 11.71 7.01 2.45
CA ARG A 143 13.17 7.21 2.55
C ARG A 143 13.92 6.00 3.13
N ASN A 144 13.24 5.02 3.72
CA ASN A 144 13.88 3.90 4.43
C ASN A 144 14.20 2.69 3.53
N GLY A 145 14.51 2.95 2.26
CA GLY A 145 15.36 2.08 1.43
C GLY A 145 14.82 0.74 0.95
N ALA A 146 13.56 0.37 1.20
CA ALA A 146 12.99 -0.85 0.61
C ALA A 146 11.46 -0.84 0.53
N THR A 147 10.83 0.23 1.00
CA THR A 147 9.38 0.28 1.19
C THR A 147 8.73 1.21 0.17
N VAL A 148 7.79 0.67 -0.59
CA VAL A 148 6.93 1.40 -1.52
C VAL A 148 5.55 1.52 -0.89
N THR A 149 5.01 2.74 -0.83
CA THR A 149 3.64 2.98 -0.37
C THR A 149 2.84 3.62 -1.51
N ALA A 150 1.86 2.89 -2.02
CA ALA A 150 0.91 3.35 -3.02
C ALA A 150 -0.45 3.68 -2.41
N PHE A 151 -1.13 4.66 -3.00
CA PHE A 151 -2.41 5.15 -2.59
C PHE A 151 -3.36 5.16 -3.78
N ASP A 152 -4.55 4.63 -3.57
CA ASP A 152 -5.66 4.71 -4.49
C ASP A 152 -6.79 5.47 -3.81
N LEU A 153 -7.37 6.43 -4.52
CA LEU A 153 -8.45 7.23 -3.98
C LEU A 153 -9.68 7.17 -4.88
N LYS A 154 -10.84 7.05 -4.25
CA LYS A 154 -12.11 7.20 -4.94
C LYS A 154 -13.12 8.04 -4.14
N PRO A 155 -13.73 9.07 -4.75
CA PRO A 155 -14.88 9.72 -4.16
C PRO A 155 -16.10 8.79 -4.12
N VAL A 156 -16.81 8.78 -3.00
CA VAL A 156 -18.05 8.04 -2.77
C VAL A 156 -19.22 9.01 -2.93
N GLY A 157 -19.92 8.95 -4.08
CA GLY A 157 -21.07 9.79 -4.40
C GLY A 157 -20.86 10.66 -5.65
N ARG A 158 -21.68 11.71 -5.81
CA ARG A 158 -21.67 12.62 -6.99
C ARG A 158 -20.64 13.75 -6.91
N THR A 159 -19.91 13.89 -5.82
CA THR A 159 -19.13 15.11 -5.57
C THR A 159 -17.68 15.02 -6.03
N LEU A 160 -17.28 15.96 -6.89
CA LEU A 160 -15.90 16.18 -7.33
C LEU A 160 -15.09 16.78 -6.18
N GLY A 161 -14.29 15.97 -5.53
CA GLY A 161 -13.40 16.40 -4.46
C GLY A 161 -11.95 16.52 -4.89
N SER A 162 -11.62 17.46 -5.77
CA SER A 162 -10.22 17.70 -6.18
C SER A 162 -9.34 18.15 -5.00
N ALA A 163 -9.87 18.93 -4.06
CA ALA A 163 -9.10 19.46 -2.92
C ALA A 163 -8.59 18.38 -1.94
N VAL A 164 -9.33 17.29 -1.75
CA VAL A 164 -8.85 16.14 -0.94
C VAL A 164 -7.78 15.38 -1.69
N LEU A 165 -7.95 15.20 -3.01
CA LEU A 165 -6.92 14.68 -3.89
C LEU A 165 -5.65 15.51 -3.73
N ASP A 166 -5.72 16.83 -3.92
CA ASP A 166 -4.57 17.72 -3.85
C ASP A 166 -3.93 17.76 -2.46
N ALA A 167 -4.68 17.70 -1.37
CA ALA A 167 -4.13 17.68 -0.01
C ALA A 167 -3.38 16.37 0.33
N LEU A 168 -3.81 15.24 -0.26
CA LEU A 168 -3.13 13.96 -0.16
C LEU A 168 -1.91 13.91 -1.10
N LEU A 169 -2.05 14.47 -2.31
CA LEU A 169 -1.06 14.42 -3.38
C LEU A 169 0.05 15.48 -3.28
N SER A 170 -0.22 16.65 -2.69
CA SER A 170 0.77 17.73 -2.49
C SER A 170 1.88 17.39 -1.50
N ASN A 171 1.75 16.29 -0.76
CA ASN A 171 2.63 15.96 0.36
C ASN A 171 3.47 14.69 0.16
N THR A 172 3.37 14.04 -1.01
CA THR A 172 4.35 13.04 -1.45
C THR A 172 5.59 13.68 -2.11
N GLN A 173 5.65 15.01 -2.22
CA GLN A 173 6.90 15.76 -2.44
C GLN A 173 7.66 15.97 -1.12
N ILE A 174 8.27 14.91 -0.59
CA ILE A 174 9.40 14.96 0.35
C ILE A 174 10.27 13.73 0.01
N ALA A 175 11.47 13.78 -0.56
CA ALA A 175 12.34 14.85 -1.02
C ALA A 175 13.16 14.29 -2.21
N LEU A 176 13.20 15.02 -3.32
CA LEU A 176 14.40 15.00 -4.17
C LEU A 176 15.28 16.09 -3.58
N TRP A 177 16.28 15.70 -2.78
CA TRP A 177 17.60 16.32 -2.53
C TRP A 177 18.26 15.50 -1.42
#